data_AF-A0A1G7YYI2-F1
#
_entry.id   AF-A0A1G7YYI2-F1
#
_cell.length_a   1.000
_cell.length_b   1.000
_cell.length_c   1.000
_cell.angle_alpha   90.00
_cell.angle_beta   90.00
_cell.angle_gamma   90.00
#
_symmetry.space_group_name_H-M   'P 1'
#
loop_
_entity.id
_entity.type
_entity.pdbx_description
1 polymer ?
#
loop_
_entity_poly.entity_id
_entity_poly.type
_entity_poly.pdbx_seq_one_letter_code
_entity_poly.pdbx_strand_id
1 'polypeptide(L)'
;MSSEDSSHDERRGYLAADDDDDVDDVDEFDQHGDDDDDDDDDDDEDEHTDPAAVLQGFLDRHAMHPFEALAEPVRRRIIDVLASGEHTAGELAAVVGGEYRISRTAVSKHLRLLRDAGFIDVRGDFQWRWYRLTSEGLDVLEMIVADLRHKWNLRLGWDEELGMENDPLAHFDRPVQRKGPGRPIRRGHRGTQTSAPIASEPDKGW
;
A
#
# COMPACT_ATOMS: atom_id res chain seq x y z
N MET A 1 -13.09 -59.09 41.33
CA MET A 1 -13.09 -58.22 42.52
C MET A 1 -13.33 -56.81 41.99
N SER A 2 -14.59 -56.49 41.70
CA SER A 2 -15.50 -55.74 42.58
C SER A 2 -15.16 -54.25 42.54
N SER A 3 -16.02 -53.29 42.24
CA SER A 3 -17.45 -53.17 41.88
C SER A 3 -17.54 -51.75 41.24
N GLU A 4 -18.35 -51.45 40.21
CA GLU A 4 -19.77 -51.01 40.31
C GLU A 4 -19.98 -50.11 41.54
N ASP A 5 -20.46 -48.87 41.46
CA ASP A 5 -21.75 -48.44 40.93
C ASP A 5 -21.88 -46.93 41.22
N SER A 6 -22.50 -46.15 40.33
CA SER A 6 -23.64 -45.30 40.68
C SER A 6 -24.09 -44.52 39.44
N SER A 7 -24.95 -45.20 38.68
CA SER A 7 -25.94 -44.59 37.79
C SER A 7 -27.04 -44.00 38.68
N HIS A 8 -27.45 -42.74 38.46
CA HIS A 8 -28.67 -42.21 39.05
C HIS A 8 -29.66 -41.90 37.94
N ASP A 9 -30.72 -42.70 37.95
CA ASP A 9 -31.84 -42.70 37.03
C ASP A 9 -33.09 -42.20 37.80
N GLU A 10 -34.05 -41.72 37.02
CA GLU A 10 -35.49 -41.70 37.28
C GLU A 10 -36.22 -40.44 37.82
N ARG A 11 -36.91 -39.82 36.85
CA ARG A 11 -38.38 -39.64 36.77
C ARG A 11 -39.05 -38.47 37.49
N ARG A 12 -39.59 -37.56 36.67
CA ARG A 12 -40.93 -36.94 36.75
C ARG A 12 -41.05 -36.00 35.54
N GLY A 13 -42.06 -35.97 34.69
CA GLY A 13 -43.33 -36.67 34.52
C GLY A 13 -44.08 -35.85 33.46
N TYR A 14 -44.51 -36.48 32.36
CA TYR A 14 -45.36 -35.86 31.34
C TYR A 14 -46.83 -36.08 31.68
N LEU A 15 -47.65 -35.02 31.58
CA LEU A 15 -49.09 -35.13 31.37
C LEU A 15 -49.56 -33.90 30.58
N ALA A 16 -50.28 -34.19 29.51
CA ALA A 16 -50.75 -33.30 28.46
C ALA A 16 -52.18 -32.77 28.72
N ALA A 17 -52.54 -31.72 27.95
CA ALA A 17 -53.86 -31.26 27.47
C ALA A 17 -53.80 -29.71 27.44
N ASP A 18 -53.75 -29.05 26.27
CA ASP A 18 -54.82 -28.81 25.27
C ASP A 18 -55.89 -27.81 25.76
N ASP A 19 -56.41 -27.05 24.78
CA ASP A 19 -57.47 -26.02 24.79
C ASP A 19 -56.96 -24.57 24.97
N ASP A 20 -56.79 -23.78 23.90
CA ASP A 20 -57.76 -23.13 23.00
C ASP A 20 -58.25 -21.76 23.50
N ASP A 21 -58.36 -20.83 22.53
CA ASP A 21 -59.03 -19.52 22.51
C ASP A 21 -58.43 -18.34 23.28
N ASP A 22 -57.87 -17.37 22.55
CA ASP A 22 -58.63 -16.15 22.20
C ASP A 22 -57.87 -15.32 21.16
N VAL A 23 -58.48 -15.25 19.97
CA VAL A 23 -58.25 -14.24 18.93
C VAL A 23 -59.13 -13.03 19.26
N ASP A 24 -58.54 -11.83 19.25
CA ASP A 24 -59.06 -10.60 18.63
C ASP A 24 -58.39 -9.37 19.24
N ASP A 25 -57.56 -8.69 18.44
CA ASP A 25 -57.85 -7.29 18.09
C ASP A 25 -56.93 -6.89 16.92
N VAL A 26 -57.57 -6.77 15.76
CA VAL A 26 -57.07 -6.10 14.58
C VAL A 26 -57.58 -4.67 14.62
N ASP A 27 -56.66 -3.70 14.50
CA ASP A 27 -56.83 -2.37 13.88
C ASP A 27 -55.57 -1.55 14.25
N GLU A 28 -55.01 -0.66 13.46
CA GLU A 28 -55.07 -0.32 12.05
C GLU A 28 -53.99 0.80 11.94
N PHE A 29 -53.03 0.66 11.01
CA PHE A 29 -52.20 1.72 10.40
C PHE A 29 -51.27 2.60 11.27
N ASP A 30 -49.98 2.62 10.93
CA ASP A 30 -49.50 3.65 9.98
C ASP A 30 -48.19 3.23 9.29
N GLN A 31 -48.07 3.63 8.03
CA GLN A 31 -46.93 3.41 7.14
C GLN A 31 -45.87 4.49 7.39
N HIS A 32 -44.64 4.10 7.70
CA HIS A 32 -43.36 4.82 7.47
C HIS A 32 -42.30 3.69 7.48
N GLY A 33 -41.60 3.31 6.39
CA GLY A 33 -40.82 4.16 5.48
C GLY A 33 -39.75 4.85 6.30
N ASP A 34 -38.46 4.67 6.15
CA ASP A 34 -37.59 3.96 5.23
C ASP A 34 -36.28 3.77 6.03
N ASP A 35 -35.40 2.85 5.59
CA ASP A 35 -33.94 3.00 5.62
C ASP A 35 -33.34 3.95 6.68
N ASP A 36 -33.10 3.45 7.89
CA ASP A 36 -31.97 3.92 8.68
C ASP A 36 -30.83 2.93 8.40
N ASP A 37 -30.23 3.07 7.22
CA ASP A 37 -28.82 2.80 7.04
C ASP A 37 -28.12 3.61 8.16
N ASP A 38 -27.64 2.91 9.19
CA ASP A 38 -26.56 3.38 10.03
C ASP A 38 -25.33 3.53 9.10
N ASP A 39 -25.36 4.54 8.24
CA ASP A 39 -24.17 5.10 7.63
C ASP A 39 -23.38 5.65 8.82
N ASP A 40 -22.35 4.89 9.17
CA ASP A 40 -21.20 5.32 9.95
C ASP A 40 -20.69 6.63 9.33
N ASP A 41 -21.26 7.76 9.76
CA ASP A 41 -20.60 9.07 9.75
C ASP A 41 -19.48 8.99 10.81
N ASP A 42 -18.48 8.15 10.53
CA ASP A 42 -17.11 8.42 10.91
C ASP A 42 -16.74 9.72 10.18
N ASP A 43 -17.18 10.85 10.76
CA ASP A 43 -16.53 12.15 10.66
C ASP A 43 -15.11 11.96 11.25
N ASP A 44 -14.27 11.23 10.51
CA ASP A 44 -12.83 11.34 10.56
C ASP A 44 -12.56 12.80 10.16
N GLU A 45 -12.52 13.67 11.17
CA GLU A 45 -11.80 14.93 11.09
C GLU A 45 -10.37 14.54 10.69
N ASP A 46 -10.14 14.42 9.39
CA ASP A 46 -8.84 14.29 8.77
C ASP A 46 -8.03 15.47 9.29
N GLU A 47 -7.27 15.23 10.37
CA GLU A 47 -6.16 16.08 10.76
C GLU A 47 -5.21 16.03 9.57
N HIS A 48 -5.45 16.91 8.60
CA HIS A 48 -4.75 17.02 7.33
C HIS A 48 -3.29 17.36 7.62
N THR A 49 -2.57 16.33 8.02
CA THR A 49 -1.15 16.36 8.27
C THR A 49 -0.52 16.51 6.90
N ASP A 50 -0.05 17.72 6.61
CA ASP A 50 0.60 18.03 5.34
C ASP A 50 1.72 17.00 5.07
N PRO A 51 1.56 16.12 4.07
CA PRO A 51 2.54 15.07 3.78
C PRO A 51 3.91 15.65 3.47
N ALA A 52 3.97 16.86 2.90
CA ALA A 52 5.22 17.54 2.63
C ALA A 52 5.93 17.99 3.91
N ALA A 53 5.18 18.46 4.91
CA ALA A 53 5.72 18.87 6.20
C ALA A 53 6.28 17.68 7.00
N VAL A 54 5.57 16.53 7.01
CA VAL A 54 6.06 15.31 7.66
C VAL A 54 7.30 14.76 6.96
N LEU A 55 7.30 14.72 5.63
CA LEU A 55 8.46 14.31 4.86
C LEU A 55 9.66 15.24 5.15
N GLN A 56 9.43 16.55 5.18
CA GLN A 56 10.50 17.50 5.49
C GLN A 56 11.06 17.28 6.90
N GLY A 57 10.19 17.14 7.91
CA GLY A 57 10.61 16.86 9.28
C GLY A 57 11.35 15.51 9.43
N PHE A 58 11.00 14.51 8.61
CA PHE A 58 11.73 13.25 8.52
C PHE A 58 13.11 13.45 7.88
N LEU A 59 13.20 14.16 6.75
CA LEU A 59 14.46 14.44 6.04
C LEU A 59 15.40 15.34 6.85
N ASP A 60 14.88 16.14 7.77
CA ASP A 60 15.70 16.92 8.71
C ASP A 60 16.41 16.00 9.74
N ARG A 61 15.84 14.83 10.05
CA ARG A 61 16.40 13.84 10.97
C ARG A 61 17.19 12.72 10.26
N HIS A 62 16.86 12.44 9.01
CA HIS A 62 17.39 11.32 8.23
C HIS A 62 18.08 11.81 6.96
N ALA A 63 19.28 11.31 6.69
CA ALA A 63 20.13 11.80 5.60
C ALA A 63 19.73 11.27 4.21
N MET A 64 18.71 10.42 4.12
CA MET A 64 18.30 9.73 2.90
C MET A 64 16.79 9.62 2.80
N HIS A 65 16.26 9.86 1.59
CA HIS A 65 14.83 9.76 1.30
C HIS A 65 14.34 8.29 1.35
N PRO A 66 13.13 7.99 1.87
CA PRO A 66 12.61 6.62 1.97
C PRO A 66 12.61 5.84 0.66
N PHE A 67 12.11 6.43 -0.43
CA PHE A 67 12.19 5.81 -1.76
C PHE A 67 13.61 5.51 -2.23
N GLU A 68 14.58 6.40 -1.96
CA GLU A 68 15.98 6.14 -2.32
C GLU A 68 16.51 4.94 -1.55
N ALA A 69 16.21 4.86 -0.25
CA ALA A 69 16.57 3.72 0.58
C ALA A 69 15.91 2.41 0.12
N LEU A 70 14.72 2.41 -0.47
CA LEU A 70 14.08 1.17 -0.95
C LEU A 70 14.31 0.86 -2.44
N ALA A 71 14.93 1.75 -3.20
CA ALA A 71 15.21 1.52 -4.63
C ALA A 71 16.09 0.28 -4.87
N GLU A 72 17.04 -0.01 -3.98
CA GLU A 72 17.96 -1.15 -4.12
C GLU A 72 17.32 -2.47 -3.67
N PRO A 73 17.38 -3.54 -4.47
CA PRO A 73 16.79 -4.84 -4.13
C PRO A 73 17.42 -5.48 -2.89
N VAL A 74 18.73 -5.29 -2.70
CA VAL A 74 19.46 -5.81 -1.53
C VAL A 74 18.91 -5.20 -0.23
N ARG A 75 18.57 -3.90 -0.23
CA ARG A 75 18.05 -3.21 0.97
C ARG A 75 16.63 -3.69 1.31
N ARG A 76 15.78 -3.90 0.28
CA ARG A 76 14.46 -4.53 0.46
C ARG A 76 14.58 -5.93 1.05
N ARG A 77 15.51 -6.74 0.54
CA ARG A 77 15.73 -8.08 1.10
C ARG A 77 16.15 -8.05 2.57
N ILE A 78 17.02 -7.11 2.95
CA ILE A 78 17.41 -6.96 4.36
C ILE A 78 16.20 -6.64 5.23
N ILE A 79 15.30 -5.76 4.77
CA ILE A 79 14.04 -5.46 5.46
C ILE A 79 13.17 -6.72 5.58
N ASP A 80 13.02 -7.49 4.50
CA ASP A 80 12.24 -8.74 4.52
C ASP A 80 12.77 -9.73 5.55
N VAL A 81 14.10 -9.85 5.68
CA VAL A 81 14.71 -10.72 6.71
C VAL A 81 14.45 -10.17 8.11
N LEU A 82 14.61 -8.86 8.31
CA LEU A 82 14.36 -8.20 9.61
C LEU A 82 12.88 -8.18 10.01
N ALA A 83 11.95 -8.35 9.08
CA ALA A 83 10.54 -8.52 9.38
C ALA A 83 10.26 -9.81 10.19
N SER A 84 11.17 -10.79 10.15
CA SER A 84 11.08 -12.00 10.97
C SER A 84 11.65 -11.87 12.39
N GLY A 85 12.35 -10.77 12.70
CA GLY A 85 12.91 -10.50 14.02
C GLY A 85 14.25 -9.77 14.00
N GLU A 86 14.86 -9.63 15.19
CA GLU A 86 16.19 -9.02 15.33
C GLU A 86 17.28 -9.97 14.81
N HIS A 87 18.20 -9.45 14.00
CA HIS A 87 19.30 -10.22 13.46
C HIS A 87 20.64 -9.47 13.55
N THR A 88 21.71 -10.23 13.61
CA THR A 88 23.06 -9.70 13.65
C THR A 88 23.54 -9.35 12.23
N ALA A 89 24.50 -8.43 12.12
CA ALA A 89 25.13 -8.16 10.82
C ALA A 89 25.79 -9.39 10.18
N GLY A 90 26.19 -10.38 10.99
CA GLY A 90 26.76 -11.64 10.51
C GLY A 90 25.70 -12.50 9.82
N GLU A 91 24.55 -12.68 10.44
CA GLU A 91 23.43 -13.45 9.89
C GLU A 91 22.87 -12.80 8.63
N LEU A 92 22.65 -11.48 8.67
CA LEU A 92 22.20 -10.72 7.49
C LEU A 92 23.19 -10.83 6.33
N ALA A 93 24.49 -10.80 6.61
CA ALA A 93 25.51 -10.98 5.58
C ALA A 93 25.58 -12.41 5.03
N ALA A 94 25.28 -13.43 5.85
CA ALA A 94 25.24 -14.81 5.39
C ALA A 94 24.08 -15.05 4.42
N VAL A 95 22.88 -14.56 4.77
CA VAL A 95 21.67 -14.71 3.95
C VAL A 95 21.82 -13.90 2.65
N VAL A 96 21.95 -12.58 2.78
CA VAL A 96 21.92 -11.67 1.62
C VAL A 96 23.21 -11.74 0.81
N GLY A 97 24.36 -11.96 1.46
CA GLY A 97 25.63 -12.16 0.78
C GLY A 97 25.66 -13.43 -0.07
N GLY A 98 25.00 -14.50 0.37
CA GLY A 98 24.83 -15.73 -0.42
C GLY A 98 23.90 -15.52 -1.62
N GLU A 99 22.74 -14.90 -1.40
CA GLU A 99 21.73 -14.66 -2.43
C GLU A 99 22.21 -13.70 -3.53
N TYR A 100 22.85 -12.59 -3.16
CA TYR A 100 23.26 -11.51 -4.08
C TYR A 100 24.76 -11.51 -4.41
N ARG A 101 25.54 -12.47 -3.87
CA ARG A 101 27.00 -12.58 -4.05
C ARG A 101 27.77 -11.31 -3.68
N ILE A 102 27.34 -10.65 -2.60
CA ILE A 102 27.96 -9.41 -2.11
C ILE A 102 28.82 -9.66 -0.87
N SER A 103 29.83 -8.81 -0.68
CA SER A 103 30.72 -8.91 0.47
C SER A 103 30.05 -8.42 1.76
N ARG A 104 30.58 -8.85 2.90
CA ARG A 104 30.16 -8.35 4.22
C ARG A 104 30.30 -6.83 4.34
N THR A 105 31.32 -6.24 3.71
CA THR A 105 31.49 -4.78 3.67
C THR A 105 30.36 -4.08 2.92
N ALA A 106 29.90 -4.67 1.80
CA ALA A 106 28.75 -4.15 1.06
C ALA A 106 27.46 -4.23 1.90
N VAL A 107 27.23 -5.35 2.59
CA VAL A 107 26.08 -5.51 3.49
C VAL A 107 26.11 -4.46 4.61
N SER A 108 27.25 -4.25 5.26
CA SER A 108 27.41 -3.20 6.28
C SER A 108 27.11 -1.80 5.74
N LYS A 109 27.45 -1.52 4.48
CA LYS A 109 27.09 -0.25 3.82
C LYS A 109 25.57 -0.14 3.65
N HIS A 110 24.90 -1.20 3.20
CA HIS A 110 23.44 -1.21 3.07
C HIS A 110 22.75 -1.01 4.42
N LEU A 111 23.22 -1.67 5.48
CA LEU A 111 22.70 -1.48 6.84
C LEU A 111 22.85 -0.03 7.32
N ARG A 112 23.99 0.60 7.05
CA ARG A 112 24.19 2.01 7.38
C ARG A 112 23.18 2.89 6.66
N LEU A 113 22.98 2.69 5.35
CA LEU A 113 22.03 3.50 4.57
C LEU A 113 20.58 3.31 5.05
N LEU A 114 20.18 2.09 5.39
CA LEU A 114 18.86 1.81 5.94
C LEU A 114 18.64 2.48 7.29
N ARG A 115 19.67 2.52 8.15
CA ARG A 115 19.62 3.21 9.43
C ARG A 115 19.56 4.72 9.24
N ASP A 116 20.39 5.26 8.36
CA ASP A 116 20.42 6.70 8.05
C ASP A 116 19.12 7.17 7.36
N ALA A 117 18.28 6.23 6.90
CA ALA A 117 16.94 6.43 6.35
C ALA A 117 15.81 5.96 7.29
N GLY A 118 16.07 5.74 8.58
CA GLY A 118 15.01 5.45 9.57
C GLY A 118 14.26 4.11 9.40
N PHE A 119 14.76 3.16 8.61
CA PHE A 119 14.15 1.84 8.45
C PHE A 119 14.61 0.81 9.47
N ILE A 120 15.82 1.00 10.03
CA ILE A 120 16.38 0.06 10.99
C ILE A 120 17.05 0.79 12.15
N ASP A 121 17.03 0.14 13.30
CA ASP A 121 17.75 0.57 14.51
C ASP A 121 18.76 -0.50 14.94
N VAL A 122 19.75 -0.09 15.74
CA VAL A 122 20.85 -0.95 16.20
C VAL A 122 20.90 -0.99 17.72
N ARG A 123 20.68 -2.17 18.28
CA ARG A 123 20.88 -2.45 19.70
C ARG A 123 22.23 -3.12 19.91
N GLY A 124 23.09 -2.51 20.73
CA GLY A 124 24.33 -3.14 21.18
C GLY A 124 24.06 -4.12 22.31
N ASP A 125 24.52 -5.36 22.18
CA ASP A 125 24.42 -6.38 23.22
C ASP A 125 25.78 -7.07 23.40
N PHE A 126 26.51 -6.67 24.45
CA PHE A 126 27.91 -7.01 24.68
C PHE A 126 28.79 -6.77 23.44
N GLN A 127 29.15 -7.84 22.74
CA GLN A 127 30.02 -7.85 21.55
C GLN A 127 29.22 -7.90 20.24
N TRP A 128 27.90 -8.03 20.31
CA TRP A 128 27.02 -8.21 19.17
C TRP A 128 26.25 -6.92 18.86
N ARG A 129 25.96 -6.71 17.58
CA ARG A 129 25.09 -5.64 17.11
C ARG A 129 23.86 -6.27 16.49
N TRP A 130 22.73 -6.08 17.14
CA TRP A 130 21.43 -6.53 16.70
C TRP A 130 20.75 -5.42 15.92
N TYR A 131 20.26 -5.77 14.75
CA TYR A 131 19.51 -4.88 13.87
C TYR A 131 18.05 -5.28 13.94
N ARG A 132 17.17 -4.28 13.99
CA ARG A 132 15.73 -4.45 14.04
C ARG A 132 15.05 -3.46 13.10
N LEU A 133 13.87 -3.81 12.62
CA LEU A 133 13.04 -2.92 11.81
C LEU A 133 12.41 -1.84 12.69
N THR A 134 12.25 -0.64 12.13
CA THR A 134 11.54 0.49 12.75
C THR A 134 10.36 0.91 11.86
N SER A 135 9.28 1.41 12.46
CA SER A 135 8.12 1.89 11.71
C SER A 135 8.37 3.24 11.05
N GLU A 136 9.22 4.10 11.64
CA GLU A 136 9.38 5.51 11.20
C GLU A 136 9.55 5.69 9.69
N GLY A 137 10.47 4.94 9.06
CA GLY A 137 10.68 5.02 7.60
C GLY A 137 9.54 4.42 6.77
N LEU A 138 8.81 3.44 7.31
CA LEU A 138 7.64 2.83 6.67
C LEU A 138 6.43 3.75 6.73
N ASP A 139 6.18 4.37 7.89
CA ASP A 139 5.05 5.28 8.12
C ASP A 139 5.13 6.48 7.14
N VAL A 140 6.33 7.05 6.98
CA VAL A 140 6.56 8.13 6.01
C VAL A 140 6.40 7.66 4.58
N LEU A 141 6.86 6.45 4.25
CA LEU A 141 6.69 5.90 2.90
C LEU A 141 5.20 5.69 2.57
N GLU A 142 4.44 5.13 3.49
CA GLU A 142 3.00 4.89 3.36
C GLU A 142 2.26 6.20 3.12
N MET A 143 2.54 7.23 3.93
CA MET A 143 1.97 8.56 3.77
C MET A 143 2.27 9.17 2.39
N ILE A 144 3.52 9.08 1.90
CA ILE A 144 3.84 9.62 0.56
C ILE A 144 3.10 8.84 -0.54
N VAL A 145 3.01 7.52 -0.42
CA VAL A 145 2.27 6.70 -1.39
C VAL A 145 0.77 7.02 -1.34
N ALA A 146 0.20 7.23 -0.16
CA ALA A 146 -1.18 7.67 0.02
C ALA A 146 -1.43 9.03 -0.64
N ASP A 147 -0.55 10.01 -0.43
CA ASP A 147 -0.61 11.32 -1.10
C ASP A 147 -0.52 11.19 -2.64
N LEU A 148 0.40 10.36 -3.15
CA LEU A 148 0.49 10.09 -4.59
C LEU A 148 -0.78 9.44 -5.14
N ARG A 149 -1.40 8.53 -4.38
CA ARG A 149 -2.66 7.87 -4.75
C ARG A 149 -3.83 8.84 -4.70
N HIS A 150 -3.90 9.69 -3.69
CA HIS A 150 -4.88 10.76 -3.57
C HIS A 150 -4.78 11.72 -4.76
N LYS A 151 -3.57 12.20 -5.07
CA LYS A 151 -3.30 13.02 -6.27
C LYS A 151 -3.64 12.29 -7.56
N TRP A 152 -3.43 10.98 -7.64
CA TRP A 152 -3.82 10.16 -8.79
C TRP A 152 -5.35 10.13 -8.96
N ASN A 153 -6.09 9.94 -7.87
CA ASN A 153 -7.56 9.87 -7.87
C ASN A 153 -8.22 11.24 -8.10
N LEU A 154 -7.63 12.30 -7.54
CA LEU A 154 -8.02 13.69 -7.77
C LEU A 154 -7.62 14.23 -9.14
N ARG A 155 -7.03 13.40 -10.01
CA ARG A 155 -6.89 13.80 -11.40
C ARG A 155 -8.28 13.98 -11.97
N LEU A 156 -8.71 15.24 -12.01
CA LEU A 156 -9.26 15.78 -13.23
C LEU A 156 -8.32 15.28 -14.33
N GLY A 157 -8.80 14.37 -15.15
CA GLY A 157 -8.19 14.16 -16.45
C GLY A 157 -7.96 15.53 -17.09
N TRP A 158 -7.07 15.60 -18.05
CA TRP A 158 -7.04 16.76 -18.92
C TRP A 158 -8.43 16.87 -19.56
N ASP A 159 -9.28 17.69 -18.95
CA ASP A 159 -10.66 17.88 -19.31
C ASP A 159 -10.67 19.24 -19.99
N GLU A 160 -10.89 19.20 -21.30
CA GLU A 160 -10.96 20.40 -22.14
C GLU A 160 -12.11 21.33 -21.68
N GLU A 161 -13.10 20.81 -20.94
CA GLU A 161 -14.24 21.54 -20.36
C GLU A 161 -14.02 21.99 -18.90
N LEU A 162 -13.39 21.18 -18.01
CA LEU A 162 -13.19 21.54 -16.59
C LEU A 162 -11.98 22.45 -16.32
N GLY A 163 -11.17 22.75 -17.34
CA GLY A 163 -10.29 23.93 -17.37
C GLY A 163 -9.38 24.12 -16.16
N MET A 164 -8.20 23.49 -16.18
CA MET A 164 -6.97 23.95 -15.52
C MET A 164 -6.96 24.14 -13.99
N GLU A 165 -8.08 24.00 -13.28
CA GLU A 165 -8.19 24.38 -11.85
C GLU A 165 -7.21 23.58 -10.96
N ASN A 166 -6.91 22.34 -11.34
CA ASN A 166 -5.99 21.45 -10.62
C ASN A 166 -4.70 21.13 -11.38
N ASP A 167 -4.40 21.82 -12.48
CA ASP A 167 -3.11 21.66 -13.16
C ASP A 167 -2.05 22.53 -12.46
N PRO A 168 -1.08 21.95 -11.73
CA PRO A 168 0.01 22.72 -11.12
C PRO A 168 0.88 23.41 -12.17
N LEU A 169 0.76 23.02 -13.45
CA LEU A 169 1.39 23.66 -14.58
C LEU A 169 0.49 24.69 -15.29
N ALA A 170 -0.76 24.90 -14.87
CA ALA A 170 -1.69 25.88 -15.46
C ALA A 170 -1.10 27.30 -15.46
N HIS A 171 -0.32 27.64 -14.43
CA HIS A 171 0.34 28.94 -14.34
C HIS A 171 1.54 29.09 -15.29
N PHE A 172 2.01 28.00 -15.91
CA PHE A 172 3.04 28.02 -16.94
C PHE A 172 2.45 28.22 -18.33
N ASP A 173 1.62 29.26 -18.50
CA ASP A 173 1.12 29.71 -19.82
C ASP A 173 2.20 30.41 -20.67
N ARG A 174 3.49 30.18 -20.35
CA ARG A 174 4.60 30.65 -21.16
C ARG A 174 4.83 29.62 -22.25
N PRO A 175 4.62 29.94 -23.54
CA PRO A 175 5.00 29.04 -24.61
C PRO A 175 6.48 28.71 -24.43
N VAL A 176 6.78 27.44 -24.14
CA VAL A 176 8.15 26.94 -24.05
C VAL A 176 8.84 27.40 -25.32
N GLN A 177 9.79 28.34 -25.20
CA GLN A 177 10.54 28.81 -26.36
C GLN A 177 11.30 27.62 -26.92
N ARG A 178 10.77 27.01 -27.97
CA ARG A 178 11.44 25.99 -28.75
C ARG A 178 12.64 26.65 -29.42
N LYS A 179 13.79 26.69 -28.72
CA LYS A 179 15.04 27.21 -29.26
C LYS A 179 15.64 26.18 -30.21
N GLY A 180 15.00 26.01 -31.37
CA GLY A 180 15.54 25.37 -32.55
C GLY A 180 15.25 26.29 -33.74
N PRO A 181 16.10 26.32 -34.78
CA PRO A 181 15.81 27.13 -35.96
C PRO A 181 14.50 26.63 -36.55
N GLY A 182 13.46 27.47 -36.49
CA GLY A 182 12.15 27.18 -37.04
C GLY A 182 12.29 26.89 -38.53
N ARG A 183 12.40 25.61 -38.89
CA ARG A 183 12.23 25.19 -40.27
C ARG A 183 10.73 25.26 -40.51
N PRO A 184 10.25 26.14 -41.41
CA PRO A 184 8.82 26.16 -41.71
C PRO A 184 8.41 24.77 -42.18
N ILE A 185 7.33 24.23 -41.60
CA ILE A 185 6.74 22.99 -42.06
C ILE A 185 6.29 23.23 -43.50
N ARG A 186 7.12 22.85 -44.47
CA ARG A 186 6.65 22.69 -45.84
C ARG A 186 5.64 21.56 -45.79
N ARG A 187 4.37 21.90 -46.01
CA ARG A 187 3.29 20.96 -46.30
C ARG A 187 3.71 20.15 -47.53
N GLY A 188 4.43 19.06 -47.30
CA GLY A 188 4.74 18.07 -48.33
C GLY A 188 3.43 17.43 -48.77
N HIS A 189 3.25 17.33 -50.08
CA HIS A 189 2.17 16.55 -50.68
C HIS A 189 2.23 15.12 -50.11
N ARG A 190 1.12 14.66 -49.55
CA ARG A 190 1.03 13.37 -48.87
C ARG A 190 1.26 12.28 -49.92
N GLY A 191 2.46 11.69 -49.93
CA GLY A 191 2.72 10.48 -50.69
C GLY A 191 1.82 9.37 -50.17
N THR A 192 1.11 8.70 -51.07
CA THR A 192 0.33 7.50 -50.83
C THR A 192 1.23 6.48 -50.12
N GLN A 193 0.94 6.17 -48.86
CA GLN A 193 1.61 5.07 -48.18
C GLN A 193 1.10 3.77 -48.80
N THR A 194 1.95 3.09 -49.56
CA THR A 194 1.75 1.68 -49.88
C THR A 194 2.07 0.90 -48.61
N SER A 195 1.04 0.39 -47.94
CA SER A 195 1.21 -0.55 -46.83
C SER A 195 1.99 -1.78 -47.30
N ALA A 196 3.07 -2.11 -46.60
CA ALA A 196 3.77 -3.37 -46.80
C ALA A 196 2.88 -4.54 -46.33
N PRO A 197 2.86 -5.69 -47.03
CA PRO A 197 2.05 -6.83 -46.63
C PRO A 197 2.60 -7.41 -45.32
N ILE A 198 1.69 -7.61 -44.37
CA ILE A 198 1.92 -8.34 -43.13
C ILE A 198 2.25 -9.78 -43.55
N ALA A 199 3.48 -10.25 -43.27
CA ALA A 199 3.84 -11.63 -43.52
C ALA A 199 2.99 -12.56 -42.64
N SER A 200 2.22 -13.44 -43.28
CA SER A 200 1.42 -14.48 -42.63
C SER A 200 2.32 -15.56 -42.03
N GLU A 201 2.08 -15.80 -40.74
CA GLU A 201 2.17 -17.04 -39.95
C GLU A 201 3.44 -17.91 -39.87
N PRO A 202 3.66 -18.57 -38.71
CA PRO A 202 4.83 -19.38 -38.41
C PRO A 202 4.62 -20.85 -38.79
N ASP A 203 5.60 -21.49 -39.45
CA ASP A 203 5.62 -22.95 -39.61
C ASP A 203 7.01 -23.56 -39.32
N LYS A 204 7.04 -24.28 -38.19
CA LYS A 204 7.65 -25.58 -37.86
C LYS A 204 9.02 -26.03 -38.44
N GLY A 205 9.81 -26.57 -37.51
CA GLY A 205 10.94 -27.50 -37.74
C GLY A 205 12.20 -26.73 -38.12
N TRP A 206 13.38 -26.98 -37.55
CA TRP A 206 14.06 -28.25 -37.29
C TRP A 206 14.74 -28.28 -35.92
#